data_AF-A0A916Q5Z0-F1
#
_entry.id   AF-A0A916Q5Z0-F1
#
_cell.length_a   1.000
_cell.length_b   1.000
_cell.length_c   1.000
_cell.angle_alpha   90.00
_cell.angle_beta   90.00
_cell.angle_gamma   90.00
#
_symmetry.space_group_name_H-M   'P 1'
#
loop_
_entity.id
_entity.type
_entity.pdbx_description
1 polymer ?
#
loop_
_entity_poly.entity_id
_entity_poly.type
_entity_poly.pdbx_seq_one_letter_code
_entity_poly.pdbx_strand_id
1 'polypeptide(L)'
;MAELLSPQAKAQINQIATNLEADTKAELAVVTVPTTDPAFSPKAFATELFNIWGIGKADQDNGLLILVSRDERRVEIEIRTRNS
;
A
#
# COMPACT_ATOMS: atom_id res chain seq x y z
N MET A 1 -13.63 -4.47 8.60
CA MET A 1 -12.31 -4.67 7.93
C MET A 1 -12.57 -5.54 6.72
N ALA A 2 -12.14 -5.16 5.52
CA ALA A 2 -12.53 -5.84 4.30
C ALA A 2 -11.84 -7.22 4.18
N GLU A 3 -12.62 -8.30 4.23
CA GLU A 3 -12.17 -9.69 4.03
C GLU A 3 -11.96 -10.00 2.54
N LEU A 4 -11.26 -9.13 1.81
CA LEU A 4 -11.04 -9.28 0.37
C LEU A 4 -9.98 -10.32 0.01
N LEU A 5 -9.10 -10.63 0.97
CA LEU A 5 -8.00 -11.58 0.79
C LEU A 5 -8.26 -12.86 1.59
N SER A 6 -8.07 -14.01 0.96
CA SER A 6 -8.07 -15.30 1.65
C SER A 6 -6.94 -15.36 2.69
N PRO A 7 -7.06 -16.20 3.74
CA PRO A 7 -5.99 -16.39 4.71
C PRO A 7 -4.65 -16.76 4.07
N GLN A 8 -4.68 -17.58 3.01
CA GLN A 8 -3.51 -17.98 2.26
C GLN A 8 -2.87 -16.80 1.51
N ALA A 9 -3.69 -15.96 0.85
CA ALA A 9 -3.19 -14.77 0.17
C ALA A 9 -2.58 -13.77 1.15
N LYS A 10 -3.22 -13.55 2.32
CA LYS A 10 -2.67 -12.71 3.40
C LYS A 10 -1.32 -13.24 3.87
N ALA A 11 -1.20 -14.55 4.11
CA ALA A 11 0.06 -15.16 4.53
C ALA A 11 1.17 -14.99 3.49
N GLN A 12 0.86 -15.17 2.20
CA GLN A 12 1.82 -14.97 1.11
C GLN A 12 2.27 -13.51 1.01
N ILE A 13 1.34 -12.56 1.07
CA ILE A 13 1.65 -11.12 1.04
C ILE A 13 2.55 -10.74 2.22
N ASN A 14 2.22 -11.21 3.43
CA ASN A 14 3.04 -10.95 4.61
C ASN A 14 4.45 -11.52 4.44
N GLN A 15 4.59 -12.74 3.91
CA GLN A 15 5.91 -13.33 3.68
C GLN A 15 6.73 -12.51 2.67
N ILE A 16 6.10 -12.03 1.59
CA ILE A 16 6.76 -11.17 0.59
C ILE A 16 7.18 -9.85 1.23
N ALA A 17 6.30 -9.21 2.01
CA ALA A 17 6.60 -7.96 2.70
C ALA A 17 7.77 -8.12 3.68
N THR A 18 7.76 -9.18 4.50
CA THR A 18 8.85 -9.48 5.44
C THR A 18 10.18 -9.73 4.72
N ASN A 19 10.18 -10.48 3.63
CA ASN A 19 11.40 -10.72 2.85
C ASN A 19 11.94 -9.42 2.23
N LEU A 20 11.05 -8.60 1.65
CA LEU A 20 11.42 -7.33 1.05
C LEU A 20 12.01 -6.37 2.09
N GLU A 21 11.43 -6.29 3.28
CA GLU A 21 11.94 -5.48 4.39
C GLU A 21 13.32 -5.97 4.84
N ALA A 22 13.51 -7.28 4.97
CA ALA A 22 14.78 -7.87 5.37
C ALA A 22 15.91 -7.51 4.39
N ASP A 23 15.65 -7.64 3.09
CA ASP A 23 16.61 -7.49 2.00
C ASP A 23 16.91 -6.03 1.65
N THR A 24 15.90 -5.15 1.69
CA THR A 24 15.99 -3.79 1.13
C THR A 24 15.77 -2.68 2.16
N LYS A 25 15.32 -3.03 3.37
CA LYS A 25 14.79 -2.08 4.37
C LYS A 25 13.52 -1.34 3.92
N ALA A 26 12.89 -1.73 2.82
CA ALA A 26 11.62 -1.16 2.40
C ALA A 26 10.48 -1.53 3.37
N GLU A 27 9.60 -0.57 3.63
CA GLU A 27 8.36 -0.76 4.37
C GLU A 27 7.19 -0.86 3.38
N LEU A 28 6.68 -2.07 3.21
CA LEU A 28 5.55 -2.36 2.32
C LEU A 28 4.25 -2.47 3.12
N ALA A 29 3.26 -1.69 2.73
CA ALA A 29 1.87 -1.88 3.14
C ALA A 29 1.01 -2.31 1.95
N VAL A 30 0.16 -3.31 2.17
CA VAL A 30 -0.86 -3.73 1.19
C VAL A 30 -2.24 -3.47 1.78
N VAL A 31 -3.03 -2.65 1.09
CA VAL A 31 -4.38 -2.27 1.52
C VAL A 31 -5.37 -2.75 0.48
N THR A 32 -6.44 -3.41 0.95
CA THR A 32 -7.53 -3.85 0.09
C THR A 32 -8.83 -3.22 0.57
N VAL A 33 -9.53 -2.54 -0.34
CA VAL A 33 -10.81 -1.88 -0.07
C VAL A 33 -11.86 -2.29 -1.11
N PRO A 34 -13.16 -2.34 -0.75
CA PRO A 34 -14.20 -2.58 -1.73
C PRO A 34 -14.24 -1.49 -2.81
N THR A 35 -14.18 -0.22 -2.38
CA THR A 35 -14.22 0.97 -3.21
C THR A 35 -13.36 2.08 -2.59
N THR A 36 -12.86 3.02 -3.40
CA THR A 36 -12.22 4.25 -2.93
C THR A 36 -13.25 5.37 -2.78
N ASP A 37 -12.93 6.41 -1.99
CA ASP A 37 -13.82 7.57 -1.86
C ASP A 37 -14.08 8.20 -3.25
N PRO A 38 -15.35 8.33 -3.69
CA PRO A 38 -15.68 8.82 -5.02
C PRO A 38 -15.38 10.30 -5.24
N ALA A 39 -15.19 11.09 -4.17
CA ALA A 39 -14.76 12.48 -4.26
C ALA A 39 -13.28 12.61 -4.65
N PHE A 40 -12.50 11.54 -4.48
CA PHE A 40 -11.08 11.49 -4.82
C PHE A 40 -10.84 10.56 -6.01
N SER A 41 -9.81 10.86 -6.81
CA SER A 41 -9.29 9.84 -7.72
C SER A 41 -8.66 8.70 -6.88
N PRO A 42 -8.66 7.44 -7.35
CA PRO A 42 -8.02 6.33 -6.62
C PRO A 42 -6.56 6.62 -6.25
N LYS A 43 -5.84 7.35 -7.12
CA LYS A 43 -4.49 7.85 -6.83
C LYS A 43 -4.46 8.83 -5.67
N ALA A 44 -5.32 9.86 -5.68
CA ALA A 44 -5.38 10.85 -4.61
C ALA A 44 -5.74 10.19 -3.26
N PHE A 45 -6.65 9.22 -3.28
CA PHE A 45 -6.97 8.40 -2.11
C PHE A 45 -5.76 7.60 -1.61
N ALA A 46 -5.00 6.96 -2.51
CA ALA A 46 -3.80 6.21 -2.16
C ALA A 46 -2.71 7.12 -1.56
N THR A 47 -2.49 8.31 -2.14
CA THR A 47 -1.52 9.29 -1.63
C THR A 47 -1.92 9.83 -0.25
N GLU A 48 -3.20 10.17 -0.03
CA GLU A 48 -3.71 10.57 1.29
C GLU A 48 -3.50 9.46 2.33
N LEU A 49 -3.87 8.22 1.98
CA LEU A 49 -3.69 7.07 2.87
C LEU A 49 -2.21 6.84 3.22
N PHE A 50 -1.33 6.94 2.22
CA PHE A 50 0.12 6.85 2.40
C PHE A 50 0.63 7.85 3.43
N ASN A 51 0.16 9.10 3.35
CA ASN A 51 0.55 10.18 4.24
C ASN A 51 -0.03 10.01 5.66
N ILE A 52 -1.32 9.66 5.78
CA ILE A 52 -1.98 9.48 7.08
C ILE A 52 -1.33 8.34 7.87
N TRP A 53 -0.97 7.25 7.19
CA TRP A 53 -0.35 6.09 7.83
C TRP A 53 1.16 6.23 8.01
N GLY A 54 1.78 7.22 7.36
CA GLY A 54 3.21 7.48 7.47
C GLY A 54 4.07 6.30 6.99
N ILE A 55 3.66 5.61 5.92
CA ILE A 55 4.30 4.36 5.45
C ILE A 55 5.72 4.61 4.94
N GLY A 56 6.74 4.17 5.67
CA GLY A 56 8.17 4.42 5.40
C GLY A 56 8.77 5.48 6.33
N LYS A 57 10.10 5.52 6.40
CA LYS A 57 10.87 6.50 7.21
C LYS A 57 11.26 7.73 6.38
N ALA A 58 11.08 8.92 6.95
CA ALA A 58 11.21 10.18 6.22
C ALA A 58 12.63 10.38 5.65
N ASP A 59 13.63 9.75 6.25
CA ASP A 59 15.04 9.82 5.90
C ASP A 59 15.52 8.72 4.95
N GLN A 60 14.73 7.67 4.71
CA GLN A 60 15.17 6.46 3.99
C GLN A 60 14.46 6.19 2.66
N ASP A 61 13.47 7.01 2.27
CA ASP A 61 12.73 6.86 0.99
C ASP A 61 12.27 5.42 0.70
N ASN A 62 11.92 4.70 1.75
CA ASN A 62 11.76 3.25 1.73
C ASN A 62 10.28 2.81 1.79
N GLY A 63 9.34 3.75 1.71
CA GLY A 63 7.90 3.47 1.83
C GLY A 63 7.27 3.04 0.50
N LEU A 64 6.49 1.96 0.53
CA LEU A 64 5.70 1.45 -0.59
C LEU A 64 4.28 1.09 -0.12
N LEU A 65 3.28 1.62 -0.79
CA LEU A 65 1.86 1.24 -0.62
C LEU A 65 1.35 0.62 -1.91
N ILE A 66 0.69 -0.54 -1.77
CA ILE A 66 -0.13 -1.13 -2.82
C ILE A 66 -1.58 -1.06 -2.34
N LEU A 67 -2.41 -0.30 -3.05
CA LEU A 67 -3.85 -0.22 -2.81
C LEU A 67 -4.58 -1.00 -3.90
N VAL A 68 -5.41 -1.96 -3.47
CA VAL A 68 -6.31 -2.71 -4.36
C VAL A 68 -7.74 -2.30 -4.07
N SER A 69 -8.41 -1.77 -5.07
CA SER A 69 -9.84 -1.44 -5.02
C SER A 69 -10.64 -2.40 -5.89
N ARG A 70 -11.53 -3.17 -5.25
CA ARG A 70 -12.21 -4.29 -5.92
C ARG A 70 -13.21 -3.83 -6.96
N ASP A 71 -14.09 -2.90 -6.60
CA ASP A 71 -15.25 -2.54 -7.40
C ASP A 71 -14.85 -1.69 -8.62
N GLU A 72 -13.83 -0.85 -8.47
CA GLU A 72 -13.14 -0.14 -9.56
C GLU A 72 -12.18 -1.04 -10.34
N ARG A 73 -11.93 -2.27 -9.87
CA ARG A 73 -10.93 -3.23 -10.42
C ARG A 73 -9.58 -2.57 -10.67
N ARG A 74 -9.12 -1.79 -9.71
CA ARG A 74 -7.95 -0.93 -9.85
C ARG A 74 -6.89 -1.23 -8.82
N VAL A 75 -5.63 -1.10 -9.22
CA VAL A 75 -4.47 -1.17 -8.35
C VAL A 75 -3.72 0.15 -8.47
N GLU A 76 -3.43 0.76 -7.32
CA GLU A 76 -2.56 1.93 -7.20
C GLU A 76 -1.30 1.56 -6.44
N ILE A 77 -0.19 2.15 -6.88
CA ILE A 77 1.12 1.96 -6.26
C ILE A 77 1.67 3.34 -5.94
N GLU A 78 1.87 3.60 -4.65
CA GLU A 78 2.48 4.84 -4.18
C GLU A 78 3.83 4.49 -3.53
N ILE A 79 4.87 5.19 -3.96
CA ILE A 79 6.22 5.03 -3.44
C ILE A 79 6.70 6.36 -2.87
N ARG A 80 7.54 6.29 -1.84
CA ARG A 80 8.26 7.48 -1.41
C ARG A 80 9.34 7.82 -2.42
N THR A 81 9.16 8.91 -3.14
CA THR A 81 10.21 9.50 -3.97
C THR A 81 10.78 10.70 -3.24
N ARG A 82 12.10 10.74 -3.09
CA ARG A 82 12.83 11.95 -2.70
C ARG A 82 12.56 13.02 -3.77
N ASN A 83 11.66 13.95 -3.48
CA ASN A 83 11.54 15.15 -4.30
C ASN A 83 12.66 16.10 -3.85
N SER A 84 13.61 16.37 -4.76
CA SER A 84 14.61 17.43 -4.65
C SER A 84 13.99 18.81 -4.52
#